data_AF-A0A919Q1A8-F1
#
_entry.id   AF-A0A919Q1A8-F1
#
_cell.length_a   1.000
_cell.length_b   1.000
_cell.length_c   1.000
_cell.angle_alpha   90.00
_cell.angle_beta   90.00
_cell.angle_gamma   90.00
#
_symmetry.space_group_name_H-M   'P 1'
#
loop_
_entity.id
_entity.type
_entity.pdbx_description
1 polymer ?
#
loop_
_entity_poly.entity_id
_entity_poly.type
_entity_poly.pdbx_seq_one_letter_code
_entity_poly.pdbx_strand_id
1 'polypeptide(L)' 'MATEATEAERALADRIVADLPGLAYVRVDLLPTEDGPVVLELELTEPSLFLALGEGAAERAAAAFRALLG' A
#
# COMPACT_ATOMS: atom_id res chain seq x y z
N MET A 1 -14.96 -5.57 -8.99
CA MET A 1 -13.91 -5.38 -10.02
C MET A 1 -12.73 -4.72 -9.34
N ALA A 2 -11.50 -5.16 -9.62
CA ALA A 2 -10.33 -4.40 -9.19
C ALA A 2 -10.28 -3.08 -9.97
N THR A 3 -9.85 -2.01 -9.31
CA THR A 3 -9.56 -0.72 -9.94
C THR A 3 -8.09 -0.39 -9.72
N GLU A 4 -7.51 0.35 -10.65
CA GLU A 4 -6.18 0.92 -10.47
C GLU A 4 -6.28 2.23 -9.69
N ALA A 5 -5.25 2.54 -8.91
CA ALA A 5 -5.12 3.84 -8.27
C ALA A 5 -4.90 4.93 -9.32
N THR A 6 -5.53 6.07 -9.13
CA THR A 6 -5.22 7.28 -9.88
C THR A 6 -3.81 7.78 -9.56
N GLU A 7 -3.26 8.63 -10.42
CA GLU A 7 -1.94 9.24 -10.18
C GLU A 7 -1.90 10.04 -8.88
N ALA A 8 -2.97 10.75 -8.54
CA ALA A 8 -3.07 11.53 -7.30
C ALA A 8 -3.10 10.62 -6.06
N GLU A 9 -3.84 9.52 -6.11
CA GLU A 9 -3.88 8.52 -5.02
C GLU A 9 -2.50 7.89 -4.82
N ARG A 10 -1.84 7.51 -5.92
CA ARG A 10 -0.49 6.94 -5.88
C ARG A 10 0.52 7.94 -5.30
N ALA A 11 0.49 9.20 -5.74
CA ALA A 11 1.40 10.23 -5.25
C ALA A 11 1.19 10.55 -3.76
N LEU A 12 -0.06 10.53 -3.28
CA LEU A 12 -0.35 10.67 -1.85
C LEU A 12 0.19 9.48 -1.05
N ALA A 13 -0.05 8.24 -1.51
CA ALA A 13 0.44 7.04 -0.87
C ALA A 13 1.98 6.99 -0.83
N ASP A 14 2.66 7.32 -1.93
CA ASP A 14 4.13 7.32 -1.98
C ASP A 14 4.75 8.31 -0.99
N ARG A 15 4.14 9.50 -0.80
CA ARG A 15 4.59 10.46 0.25
C ARG A 15 4.45 9.89 1.65
N ILE A 16 3.34 9.21 1.94
CA ILE A 16 3.13 8.58 3.25
C ILE A 16 4.18 7.50 3.48
N VAL A 17 4.40 6.61 2.50
CA VAL A 17 5.37 5.52 2.61
C VAL A 17 6.80 6.04 2.80
N ALA A 18 7.16 7.15 2.16
CA ALA A 18 8.48 7.76 2.30
C ALA A 18 8.79 8.24 3.73
N ASP A 19 7.77 8.60 4.51
CA ASP A 19 7.91 9.07 5.90
C ASP A 19 7.83 7.93 6.94
N LEU A 20 7.50 6.70 6.51
CA LEU A 20 7.43 5.53 7.39
C LEU A 20 8.81 4.89 7.59
N PRO A 21 9.03 4.18 8.73
CA PRO A 21 10.20 3.32 8.87
C PRO A 21 10.22 2.23 7.79
N GLY A 22 11.36 1.57 7.60
CA GLY A 22 11.53 0.48 6.62
C GLY A 22 10.71 -0.77 6.98
N LEU A 23 9.40 -0.72 6.71
CA LEU A 23 8.45 -1.81 6.90
C LEU A 23 8.41 -2.72 5.66
N ALA A 24 8.12 -4.00 5.83
CA ALA A 24 7.92 -4.92 4.71
C ALA A 24 6.65 -4.58 3.90
N TYR A 25 5.66 -3.95 4.53
CA TYR A 25 4.41 -3.56 3.91
C TYR A 25 3.74 -2.43 4.71
N VAL A 26 2.79 -1.77 4.04
CA VAL A 26 1.74 -0.94 4.63
C VAL A 26 0.56 -0.96 3.68
N ARG A 27 -0.68 -0.96 4.19
CA ARG A 27 -1.86 -0.68 3.37
C ARG A 27 -2.28 0.77 3.60
N VAL A 28 -2.45 1.51 2.51
CA VAL A 28 -2.89 2.90 2.50
C VAL A 28 -4.25 2.95 1.84
N ASP A 29 -5.29 3.16 2.63
CA ASP A 29 -6.66 3.22 2.12
C ASP A 29 -7.07 4.68 1.96
N LEU A 30 -7.56 5.01 0.76
CA LEU A 30 -7.84 6.37 0.33
C LEU A 30 -9.32 6.52 -0.05
N LEU A 31 -9.84 7.73 0.13
CA LEU A 31 -11.14 8.12 -0.38
C LEU A 31 -11.01 9.33 -1.30
N PRO A 32 -11.76 9.37 -2.43
CA PRO A 32 -11.81 10.56 -3.26
C PRO A 32 -12.61 11.68 -2.59
N THR A 33 -12.17 12.92 -2.77
CA THR A 33 -12.92 14.14 -2.42
C THR A 33 -12.83 15.16 -3.56
N GLU A 34 -13.60 16.25 -3.48
CA GLU A 34 -13.57 17.34 -4.48
C GLU A 34 -12.19 18.02 -4.57
N ASP A 35 -11.44 18.05 -3.46
CA ASP A 35 -10.11 18.66 -3.38
C ASP A 35 -8.95 17.67 -3.63
N GLY A 36 -9.27 16.40 -3.92
CA GLY A 36 -8.30 15.32 -4.13
C GLY A 36 -8.47 14.15 -3.16
N PRO A 37 -7.63 13.09 -3.27
CA PRO A 37 -7.74 11.94 -2.39
C PRO A 37 -7.31 12.30 -0.95
N VAL A 38 -7.96 11.68 0.02
CA VAL A 38 -7.63 11.79 1.45
C VAL A 38 -7.40 10.42 2.05
N VAL A 39 -6.61 10.36 3.12
CA VAL A 39 -6.37 9.12 3.87
C VAL A 39 -7.59 8.76 4.68
N LEU A 40 -8.06 7.52 4.52
CA LEU A 40 -9.07 6.92 5.39
C LEU A 40 -8.40 6.19 6.56
N GLU A 41 -7.46 5.30 6.26
CA GLU A 41 -6.75 4.50 7.26
C GLU A 41 -5.35 4.10 6.77
N LEU A 42 -4.51 3.74 7.74
CA LEU A 42 -3.21 3.11 7.54
C LEU A 42 -3.14 1.84 8.39
N GLU A 43 -2.90 0.71 7.75
CA GLU A 43 -2.73 -0.57 8.43
C GLU A 43 -1.28 -1.07 8.27
N LEU A 44 -0.58 -1.19 9.40
CA LEU A 44 0.86 -1.49 9.43
C LEU A 44 1.19 -2.85 10.08
N THR A 45 0.21 -3.47 10.75
CA THR A 45 0.47 -4.63 11.63
C THR A 45 -0.24 -5.92 11.17
N GLU A 46 -1.50 -5.84 10.76
CA GLU A 46 -2.28 -7.03 10.39
C GLU A 46 -3.22 -6.85 9.17
N PRO A 47 -2.77 -6.20 8.08
CA PRO A 47 -3.66 -5.89 6.98
C PRO A 47 -4.09 -7.09 6.15
N SER A 48 -5.30 -6.99 5.63
CA SER A 48 -5.67 -7.71 4.41
C SER A 48 -4.92 -7.10 3.21
N LEU A 49 -3.89 -7.80 2.71
CA LEU A 49 -3.06 -7.32 1.58
C LEU A 49 -3.63 -7.62 0.19
N PHE A 50 -4.77 -8.31 0.12
CA PHE A 50 -5.45 -8.66 -1.14
C PHE A 50 -4.52 -9.27 -2.21
N LEU A 51 -3.59 -10.15 -1.81
CA LEU A 51 -2.53 -10.69 -2.67
C LEU A 51 -3.01 -11.38 -3.96
N ALA A 52 -4.28 -11.80 -4.02
CA ALA A 52 -4.86 -12.42 -5.20
C ALA A 52 -5.27 -11.41 -6.31
N LEU A 53 -5.27 -10.11 -6.03
CA LEU A 53 -5.72 -9.09 -6.99
C LEU A 53 -4.60 -8.52 -7.88
N GLY A 54 -3.35 -8.54 -7.40
CA GLY A 54 -2.21 -8.01 -8.14
C GLY A 54 -1.34 -9.11 -8.73
N GLU A 55 -0.96 -8.97 -10.00
CA GLU A 55 -0.01 -9.88 -10.63
C GLU A 55 1.31 -9.89 -9.83
N GLY A 56 1.78 -11.08 -9.46
CA GLY A 56 3.01 -11.28 -8.69
C GLY A 56 3.00 -10.74 -7.26
N ALA A 57 1.83 -10.35 -6.72
CA ALA A 57 1.76 -9.69 -5.41
C ALA A 57 2.21 -10.60 -4.26
N ALA A 58 1.88 -11.89 -4.31
CA ALA A 58 2.30 -12.86 -3.29
C ALA A 58 3.83 -13.02 -3.27
N GLU A 59 4.47 -13.09 -4.45
CA GLU A 59 5.92 -13.21 -4.60
C GLU A 59 6.64 -11.96 -4.09
N ARG A 60 6.12 -10.76 -4.41
CA ARG A 60 6.67 -9.50 -3.88
C ARG A 60 6.56 -9.41 -2.37
N ALA A 61 5.41 -9.78 -1.80
CA ALA A 61 5.23 -9.79 -0.35
C ALA A 61 6.22 -10.78 0.32
N ALA A 62 6.35 -11.99 -0.21
CA ALA A 62 7.31 -12.98 0.30
C ALA A 62 8.76 -12.48 0.23
N ALA A 63 9.15 -11.80 -0.86
CA ALA A 63 10.47 -11.19 -0.99
C ALA A 63 10.72 -10.08 0.04
N ALA A 64 9.73 -9.20 0.28
CA ALA A 64 9.82 -8.13 1.26
C ALA A 64 10.00 -8.68 2.69
N PHE A 65 9.23 -9.72 3.08
CA PHE A 65 9.42 -10.39 4.36
C PHE A 65 10.77 -11.09 4.48
N ARG A 66 11.21 -11.77 3.42
CA ARG A 66 12.51 -12.46 3.40
C ARG A 66 13.66 -11.47 3.61
N ALA A 67 13.57 -10.26 3.06
CA ALA A 67 14.59 -9.23 3.23
C ALA A 67 14.76 -8.77 4.69
N LEU A 68 13.76 -9.00 5.56
CA LEU A 68 13.86 -8.70 7.00
C LEU A 68 14.66 -9.74 7.79
N LEU A 69 14.94 -10.92 7.20
CA LEU A 69 15.56 -12.04 7.91
C LEU A 69 17.09 -12.00 7.95
N GLY A 70 17.73 -11.11 7.18
CA GLY A 70 19.19 -11.06 7.02
C GLY A 70 19.72 -12.09 6.03
#